data_AF-A0A846YGI6-F1
#
_entry.id   AF-A0A846YGI6-F1
#
_cell.length_a   1.000
_cell.length_b   1.000
_cell.length_c   1.000
_cell.angle_alpha   90.00
_cell.angle_beta   90.00
_cell.angle_gamma   90.00
#
_symmetry.space_group_name_H-M   'P 1'
#
loop_
_entity.id
_entity.type
_entity.pdbx_description
1 polymer ?
#
loop_
_entity_poly.entity_id
_entity_poly.type
_entity_poly.pdbx_seq_one_letter_code
_entity_poly.pdbx_strand_id
1 'polypeptide(L)'
;MTDSDKNASDLEAALLRSRSTDGMTRNRAITELAEYIQDERAVARLHEMLDDEVVTMQVDAADVLARQGGIGGLFLVLDEIGRRREDPDADYMANRLYELDASGEVEILATVEPISSQLSENGIIGFRQLKTLRGQG
;
A
#
# COMPACT_ATOMS: atom_id res chain seq x y z
N MET A 1 9.62 26.76 -17.57
CA MET A 1 8.95 25.57 -17.04
C MET A 1 8.41 25.95 -15.69
N THR A 2 7.10 25.82 -15.48
CA THR A 2 6.50 26.10 -14.16
C THR A 2 6.73 24.92 -13.22
N ASP A 3 6.61 25.13 -11.90
CA ASP A 3 6.72 24.04 -10.92
C ASP A 3 5.69 22.93 -11.18
N SER A 4 4.50 23.29 -11.68
CA SER A 4 3.45 22.34 -12.09
C SER A 4 3.87 21.48 -13.29
N ASP A 5 4.50 22.07 -14.31
CA ASP A 5 4.99 21.31 -15.49
C ASP A 5 6.10 20.33 -15.10
N LYS A 6 6.96 20.75 -14.17
CA LYS A 6 8.04 19.91 -13.65
C LYS A 6 7.48 18.71 -12.87
N ASN A 7 6.56 18.95 -11.94
CA ASN A 7 5.93 17.88 -11.15
C ASN A 7 5.19 16.86 -12.03
N ALA A 8 4.51 17.32 -13.08
CA ALA A 8 3.87 16.43 -14.03
C ALA A 8 4.90 15.56 -14.77
N SER A 9 5.99 16.15 -15.27
CA SER A 9 7.07 15.41 -15.93
C SER A 9 7.76 14.41 -15.01
N ASP A 10 7.98 14.77 -13.74
CA ASP A 10 8.67 13.94 -12.76
C ASP A 10 7.78 12.74 -12.36
N LEU A 11 6.47 12.94 -12.21
CA LEU A 11 5.50 11.87 -12.00
C LEU A 11 5.43 10.90 -13.19
N GLU A 12 5.39 11.39 -14.43
CA GLU A 12 5.42 10.51 -15.61
C GLU A 12 6.68 9.63 -15.64
N ALA A 13 7.81 10.20 -15.24
CA ALA A 13 9.06 9.46 -15.16
C ALA A 13 9.02 8.37 -14.07
N ALA A 14 8.42 8.65 -12.91
CA ALA A 14 8.22 7.66 -11.85
C ALA A 14 7.26 6.54 -12.30
N LEU A 15 6.15 6.89 -12.95
CA LEU A 15 5.20 5.93 -13.52
C LEU A 15 5.88 5.02 -14.55
N LEU A 16 6.75 5.56 -15.40
CA LEU A 16 7.52 4.76 -16.35
C LEU A 16 8.49 3.80 -15.64
N ARG A 17 9.26 4.28 -14.65
CA ARG A 17 10.21 3.45 -13.89
C ARG A 17 9.53 2.34 -13.10
N SER A 18 8.33 2.59 -12.57
CA SER A 18 7.52 1.59 -11.86
C SER A 18 7.09 0.39 -12.70
N ARG A 19 7.27 0.46 -14.03
CA ARG A 19 6.96 -0.61 -15.00
C ARG A 19 8.22 -1.26 -15.57
N SER A 20 9.39 -0.93 -15.03
CA SER A 20 10.66 -1.51 -15.45
C SER A 20 10.67 -3.02 -15.16
N THR A 21 11.26 -3.78 -16.08
CA THR A 21 11.62 -5.19 -15.85
C THR A 21 12.80 -5.33 -14.88
N ASP A 22 13.57 -4.25 -14.66
CA ASP A 22 14.60 -4.21 -13.62
C ASP A 22 13.96 -3.93 -12.26
N GLY A 23 14.01 -4.93 -11.37
CA GLY A 23 13.39 -4.87 -10.05
C GLY A 23 13.93 -3.71 -9.19
N MET A 24 15.22 -3.36 -9.27
CA MET A 24 15.76 -2.24 -8.50
C MET A 24 15.19 -0.89 -8.96
N THR A 25 15.08 -0.69 -10.28
CA THR A 25 14.44 0.50 -10.86
C THR A 25 12.96 0.57 -10.45
N ARG A 26 12.27 -0.57 -10.48
CA ARG A 26 10.86 -0.67 -10.07
C ARG A 26 10.67 -0.36 -8.59
N ASN A 27 11.53 -0.88 -7.71
CA ASN A 27 11.51 -0.58 -6.28
C ASN A 27 11.70 0.92 -6.01
N ARG A 28 12.74 1.53 -6.60
CA ARG A 28 12.99 2.98 -6.43
C ARG A 28 11.79 3.83 -6.82
N ALA A 29 11.06 3.41 -7.86
CA ALA A 29 9.86 4.10 -8.29
C ALA A 29 8.74 4.09 -7.23
N ILE A 30 8.70 3.13 -6.30
CA ILE A 30 7.73 3.14 -5.19
C ILE A 30 7.90 4.39 -4.33
N THR A 31 9.13 4.71 -3.94
CA THR A 31 9.44 5.91 -3.17
C THR A 31 9.16 7.18 -3.97
N GLU A 32 9.50 7.19 -5.26
CA GLU A 32 9.21 8.34 -6.13
C GLU A 32 7.71 8.56 -6.29
N LEU A 33 6.90 7.50 -6.45
CA LEU A 33 5.44 7.60 -6.51
C LEU A 33 4.84 8.09 -5.19
N ALA A 34 5.47 7.76 -4.05
CA ALA A 34 5.04 8.25 -2.74
C ALA A 34 5.10 9.78 -2.64
N GLU A 35 6.06 10.44 -3.31
CA GLU A 35 6.15 11.90 -3.36
C GLU A 35 4.91 12.54 -4.02
N TYR A 36 4.18 11.75 -4.83
CA TYR A 36 2.97 12.15 -5.53
C TYR A 36 1.72 11.45 -5.00
N ILE A 37 1.68 11.02 -3.73
CA ILE A 37 0.56 10.26 -3.16
C ILE A 37 -0.81 10.99 -3.22
N GLN A 38 -0.81 12.30 -3.49
CA GLN A 38 -2.02 13.09 -3.72
C GLN A 38 -2.55 13.02 -5.16
N ASP A 39 -1.76 12.51 -6.11
CA ASP A 39 -2.17 12.24 -7.49
C ASP A 39 -2.75 10.82 -7.59
N GLU A 40 -3.99 10.70 -8.06
CA GLU A 40 -4.70 9.43 -8.19
C GLU A 40 -3.95 8.40 -9.03
N ARG A 41 -3.14 8.85 -10.00
CA ARG A 41 -2.35 7.95 -10.85
C ARG A 41 -1.21 7.30 -10.09
N ALA A 42 -0.61 8.02 -9.13
CA ALA A 42 0.43 7.48 -8.28
C ALA A 42 -0.16 6.44 -7.31
N VAL A 43 -1.29 6.76 -6.68
CA VAL A 43 -2.02 5.82 -5.80
C VAL A 43 -2.47 4.59 -6.57
N ALA A 44 -3.06 4.77 -7.76
CA ALA A 44 -3.48 3.66 -8.61
C ALA A 44 -2.30 2.75 -8.98
N ARG A 45 -1.13 3.35 -9.30
CA ARG A 45 0.04 2.54 -9.61
C ARG A 45 0.60 1.80 -8.38
N LEU A 46 0.67 2.44 -7.23
CA LEU A 46 1.08 1.79 -5.97
C LEU A 46 0.13 0.65 -5.61
N HIS A 47 -1.17 0.82 -5.84
CA HIS A 47 -2.16 -0.24 -5.66
C HIS A 47 -1.89 -1.43 -6.60
N GLU A 48 -1.64 -1.19 -7.90
CA GLU A 48 -1.26 -2.25 -8.83
C GLU A 48 0.01 -3.00 -8.40
N MET A 49 0.93 -2.33 -7.69
CA MET A 49 2.17 -2.94 -7.19
C MET A 49 1.97 -3.82 -5.96
N LEU A 50 0.81 -3.77 -5.30
CA LEU A 50 0.49 -4.74 -4.25
C LEU A 50 0.36 -6.17 -4.79
N ASP A 51 0.09 -6.32 -6.10
CA ASP A 51 0.01 -7.61 -6.82
C ASP A 51 1.23 -7.86 -7.74
N ASP A 52 2.37 -7.25 -7.42
CA ASP A 52 3.61 -7.44 -8.18
C ASP A 52 4.16 -8.86 -7.99
N GLU A 53 4.80 -9.44 -9.02
CA GLU A 53 5.39 -10.79 -8.94
C GLU A 53 6.52 -10.91 -7.89
N VAL A 54 7.10 -9.77 -7.47
CA VAL A 54 8.16 -9.72 -6.47
C VAL A 54 7.58 -9.25 -5.14
N VAL A 55 7.58 -10.15 -4.14
CA VAL A 55 7.05 -9.91 -2.78
C VAL A 55 7.56 -8.62 -2.15
N THR A 56 8.85 -8.28 -2.33
CA THR A 56 9.41 -7.03 -1.80
C THR A 56 8.70 -5.79 -2.35
N MET A 57 8.26 -5.79 -3.61
CA MET A 57 7.51 -4.67 -4.19
C MET A 57 6.11 -4.57 -3.57
N GLN A 58 5.47 -5.71 -3.31
CA GLN A 58 4.16 -5.75 -2.65
C GLN A 58 4.25 -5.12 -1.25
N VAL A 59 5.27 -5.53 -0.47
CA VAL A 59 5.51 -5.02 0.88
C VAL A 59 5.87 -3.54 0.89
N ASP A 60 6.76 -3.09 0.01
CA ASP A 60 7.19 -1.69 -0.06
C ASP A 60 6.03 -0.77 -0.50
N ALA A 61 5.20 -1.22 -1.45
CA ALA A 61 3.99 -0.50 -1.85
C ALA A 61 2.95 -0.43 -0.72
N ALA A 62 2.76 -1.54 0.02
CA ALA A 62 1.88 -1.58 1.18
C ALA A 62 2.34 -0.61 2.29
N ASP A 63 3.65 -0.55 2.56
CA ASP A 63 4.24 0.36 3.53
C ASP A 63 4.00 1.83 3.15
N VAL A 64 4.27 2.20 1.90
CA VAL A 64 4.02 3.56 1.41
C VAL A 64 2.54 3.93 1.50
N LEU A 65 1.64 3.06 1.05
CA LEU A 65 0.20 3.31 1.10
C LEU A 65 -0.30 3.44 2.55
N ALA A 66 0.20 2.61 3.47
CA ALA A 66 -0.17 2.67 4.88
C ALA A 66 0.32 3.98 5.56
N ARG A 67 1.54 4.42 5.26
CA ARG A 67 2.11 5.63 5.87
C ARG A 67 1.60 6.93 5.27
N GLN A 68 1.39 6.96 3.96
CA GLN A 68 1.21 8.22 3.22
C GLN A 68 -0.13 8.32 2.50
N GLY A 69 -0.78 7.18 2.20
CA GLY A 69 -2.07 7.14 1.51
C GLY A 69 -3.29 7.45 2.39
N GLY A 70 -3.08 7.67 3.69
CA GLY A 70 -4.15 7.88 4.65
C GLY A 70 -5.14 6.71 4.71
N ILE A 71 -6.40 7.00 5.02
CA ILE A 71 -7.45 5.97 5.10
C ILE A 71 -7.64 5.25 3.77
N GLY A 72 -7.57 5.97 2.64
CA GLY A 72 -7.69 5.37 1.31
C GLY A 72 -6.59 4.35 1.04
N GLY A 73 -5.34 4.69 1.38
CA GLY A 73 -4.21 3.76 1.28
C GLY A 73 -4.39 2.51 2.14
N LEU A 74 -4.82 2.66 3.39
CA LEU A 74 -5.11 1.53 4.27
C LEU A 74 -6.21 0.63 3.69
N PHE A 75 -7.27 1.21 3.11
CA PHE A 75 -8.35 0.43 2.51
C PHE A 75 -7.87 -0.40 1.32
N LEU A 76 -7.00 0.17 0.47
CA LEU A 76 -6.42 -0.56 -0.67
C LEU A 76 -5.58 -1.74 -0.20
N VAL A 77 -4.74 -1.56 0.81
CA VAL A 77 -3.89 -2.64 1.32
C VAL A 77 -4.71 -3.73 2.00
N LEU A 78 -5.71 -3.36 2.81
CA LEU A 78 -6.59 -4.32 3.47
C LEU A 78 -7.46 -5.10 2.47
N ASP A 79 -7.96 -4.42 1.42
CA ASP A 79 -8.69 -5.07 0.32
C ASP A 79 -7.80 -6.12 -0.35
N GLU A 80 -6.56 -5.76 -0.67
CA GLU A 80 -5.64 -6.66 -1.35
C GLU A 80 -5.26 -7.88 -0.49
N ILE A 81 -4.96 -7.69 0.80
CA ILE A 81 -4.70 -8.79 1.74
C ILE A 81 -5.90 -9.75 1.78
N GLY A 82 -7.12 -9.22 1.87
CA GLY A 82 -8.32 -10.06 1.91
C GLY A 82 -8.61 -10.77 0.58
N ARG A 83 -8.38 -10.09 -0.55
CA ARG A 83 -8.53 -10.64 -1.90
C ARG A 83 -7.57 -11.83 -2.09
N ARG A 84 -6.35 -11.71 -1.60
CA ARG A 84 -5.27 -12.69 -1.70
C ARG A 84 -5.06 -13.51 -0.41
N ARG A 85 -6.07 -13.67 0.43
CA ARG A 85 -5.98 -14.39 1.73
C ARG A 85 -5.48 -15.85 1.64
N GLU A 86 -5.48 -16.46 0.46
CA GLU A 86 -5.00 -17.83 0.22
C GLU A 86 -3.58 -17.84 -0.37
N ASP A 87 -3.02 -16.68 -0.68
CA ASP A 87 -1.67 -16.47 -1.19
C ASP A 87 -0.70 -16.21 -0.01
N PRO A 88 0.28 -17.09 0.22
CA PRO A 88 1.29 -16.88 1.27
C PRO A 88 2.07 -15.57 1.14
N ASP A 89 2.17 -15.01 -0.07
CA ASP A 89 2.88 -13.75 -0.27
C ASP A 89 2.13 -12.56 0.36
N ALA A 90 0.79 -12.64 0.42
CA ALA A 90 -0.04 -11.62 1.07
C ALA A 90 0.20 -11.54 2.59
N ASP A 91 0.69 -12.62 3.23
CA ASP A 91 1.05 -12.61 4.64
C ASP A 91 2.19 -11.63 4.93
N TYR A 92 3.10 -11.37 3.98
CA TYR A 92 4.16 -10.39 4.18
C TYR A 92 3.61 -8.96 4.24
N MET A 93 2.58 -8.63 3.45
CA MET A 93 1.89 -7.34 3.57
C MET A 93 1.16 -7.22 4.90
N ALA A 94 0.46 -8.27 5.33
CA ALA A 94 -0.25 -8.29 6.62
C ALA A 94 0.72 -8.14 7.81
N ASN A 95 1.87 -8.84 7.77
CA ASN A 95 2.93 -8.71 8.77
C ASN A 95 3.52 -7.30 8.78
N ARG A 96 3.71 -6.67 7.61
CA ARG A 96 4.20 -5.30 7.54
C ARG A 96 3.23 -4.32 8.21
N LEU A 97 1.93 -4.42 7.94
CA LEU A 97 0.91 -3.60 8.61
C LEU A 97 0.87 -3.87 10.12
N TYR A 98 0.99 -5.14 10.53
CA TYR A 98 1.11 -5.50 11.94
C TYR A 98 2.29 -4.82 12.61
N GLU A 99 3.48 -4.83 11.98
CA GLU A 99 4.68 -4.19 12.52
C GLU A 99 4.48 -2.69 12.72
N LEU A 100 3.89 -2.01 11.73
CA LEU A 100 3.61 -0.57 11.79
C LEU A 100 2.63 -0.21 12.92
N ASP A 101 1.58 -1.01 13.11
CA ASP A 101 0.62 -0.83 14.21
C ASP A 101 1.23 -1.16 15.57
N ALA A 102 2.01 -2.25 15.64
CA ALA A 102 2.63 -2.71 16.86
C ALA A 102 3.74 -1.77 17.37
N SER A 103 4.49 -1.14 16.45
CA SER A 103 5.49 -0.13 16.79
C SER A 103 4.89 1.23 17.12
N GLY A 104 3.63 1.46 16.77
CA GLY A 104 2.95 2.76 16.90
C GLY A 104 3.36 3.78 15.84
N GLU A 105 4.05 3.36 14.78
CA GLU A 105 4.39 4.23 13.66
C GLU A 105 3.17 4.62 12.83
N VAL A 106 2.19 3.71 12.72
CA VAL A 106 0.89 3.96 12.09
C VAL A 106 -0.19 3.29 12.94
N GLU A 107 -1.11 4.05 13.52
CA GLU A 107 -2.19 3.52 14.37
C GLU A 107 -3.32 2.87 13.53
N ILE A 108 -3.01 1.81 12.80
CA ILE A 108 -3.90 1.22 11.78
C ILE A 108 -5.21 0.72 12.39
N LEU A 109 -5.15 -0.09 13.45
CA LEU A 109 -6.36 -0.65 14.06
C LEU A 109 -7.24 0.43 14.66
N ALA A 110 -6.66 1.38 15.39
CA ALA A 110 -7.39 2.48 15.98
C ALA A 110 -8.02 3.41 14.92
N THR A 111 -7.35 3.57 13.77
CA THR A 111 -7.85 4.37 12.64
C THR A 111 -8.98 3.67 11.89
N VAL A 112 -8.86 2.36 11.65
CA VAL A 112 -9.79 1.61 10.78
C VAL A 112 -11.00 1.09 11.55
N GLU A 113 -10.88 0.67 12.82
CA GLU A 113 -11.98 0.07 13.60
C GLU A 113 -13.27 0.91 13.57
N PRO A 114 -13.24 2.24 13.84
CA PRO A 114 -14.46 3.07 13.89
C PRO A 114 -15.17 3.20 12.54
N ILE A 115 -14.46 2.97 11.44
CA ILE A 115 -14.94 3.12 10.07
C ILE A 115 -14.94 1.80 9.30
N SER A 116 -14.77 0.67 9.99
CA SER A 116 -14.67 -0.66 9.39
C SER A 116 -15.89 -1.07 8.58
N SER A 117 -17.05 -0.45 8.81
CA SER A 117 -18.26 -0.61 8.00
C SER A 117 -18.15 -0.07 6.57
N GLN A 118 -17.13 0.74 6.28
CA GLN A 118 -16.86 1.29 4.95
C GLN A 118 -15.92 0.39 4.12
N LEU A 119 -15.32 -0.63 4.73
CA LEU A 119 -14.47 -1.58 4.03
C LEU A 119 -15.31 -2.42 3.07
N SER A 120 -14.69 -2.85 1.97
CA SER A 120 -15.22 -3.91 1.11
C SER A 120 -15.27 -5.25 1.85
N GLU A 121 -15.91 -6.26 1.27
CA GLU A 121 -15.89 -7.62 1.83
C GLU A 121 -14.46 -8.16 2.01
N ASN A 122 -13.59 -7.92 1.01
CA ASN A 122 -12.17 -8.28 1.12
C ASN A 122 -11.46 -7.45 2.18
N GLY A 123 -11.71 -6.13 2.23
CA GLY A 123 -11.13 -5.26 3.24
C GLY A 123 -11.48 -5.70 4.67
N ILE A 124 -12.70 -6.18 4.90
CA ILE A 124 -13.11 -6.77 6.18
C ILE A 124 -12.30 -8.03 6.49
N ILE A 125 -12.06 -8.90 5.51
CA ILE A 125 -11.24 -10.11 5.69
C ILE A 125 -9.80 -9.72 6.03
N GLY A 126 -9.17 -8.83 5.27
CA GLY A 126 -7.81 -8.35 5.53
C GLY A 126 -7.69 -7.68 6.90
N PHE A 127 -8.70 -6.89 7.29
CA PHE A 127 -8.75 -6.26 8.61
C PHE A 127 -8.83 -7.29 9.75
N ARG A 128 -9.64 -8.35 9.61
CA ARG A 128 -9.68 -9.45 10.59
C ARG A 128 -8.36 -10.21 10.68
N GLN A 129 -7.67 -10.39 9.56
CA GLN A 129 -6.34 -11.02 9.55
C GLN A 129 -5.34 -10.18 10.37
N LEU A 130 -5.34 -8.86 10.18
CA LEU A 130 -4.52 -7.95 10.98
C LEU A 130 -4.88 -8.00 12.48
N LYS A 131 -6.18 -8.02 12.83
CA LYS A 131 -6.61 -8.19 14.22
C LYS A 131 -6.15 -9.52 14.82
N THR A 132 -6.22 -10.60 14.05
CA THR A 132 -5.72 -11.92 14.47
C THR A 132 -4.23 -11.88 14.80
N LEU A 133 -3.41 -11.22 13.96
CA LEU A 133 -1.97 -11.04 14.21
C LEU A 133 -1.71 -10.24 15.50
N ARG A 134 -2.59 -9.30 15.86
CA ARG A 134 -2.53 -8.53 17.12
C ARG A 134 -3.12 -9.26 18.33
N GLY A 135 -3.65 -10.48 18.15
CA GLY A 135 -4.34 -11.23 19.21
C GLY A 135 -5.71 -10.67 19.57
N GLN A 136 -6.35 -9.95 18.65
CA GLN A 136 -7.65 -9.28 18.79
C GLN A 136 -8.75 -9.88 17.88
N GLY A 137 -8.52 -11.09 17.37
CA GLY A 137 -9.41 -11.82 16.45
C GLY A 137 -10.50 -12.62 17.14
#